data_AF-A0A850KSV9-F1
#
_entry.id   AF-A0A850KSV9-F1
#
_cell.length_a   1.000
_cell.length_b   1.000
_cell.length_c   1.000
_cell.angle_alpha   90.00
_cell.angle_beta   90.00
_cell.angle_gamma   90.00
#
_symmetry.space_group_name_H-M   'P 1'
#
loop_
_entity.id
_entity.type
_entity.pdbx_description
1 polymer ?
#
loop_
_entity_poly.entity_id
_entity_poly.type
_entity_poly.pdbx_seq_one_letter_code
_entity_poly.pdbx_strand_id
1 'polypeptide(L)'
;MLKSLKGLSAALFVLAGSGAFAQSAAIPAELLEVDRLRCMQGCEANASAVACKALCDCTVSQFQKRLDMDKYLGLSAQLSRNELSEENRSILDQVANYCVAELDKAGIAVGAPDEAADKGGAQ
;
A
#
# COMPACT_ATOMS: atom_id res chain seq x y z
N MET A 1 33.02 42.64 56.42
CA MET A 1 32.59 41.24 56.26
C MET A 1 31.56 41.17 55.12
N LEU A 2 32.00 40.83 53.91
CA LEU A 2 31.12 40.68 52.74
C LEU A 2 30.40 39.33 52.85
N LYS A 3 29.06 39.34 52.97
CA LYS A 3 28.23 38.14 52.89
C LYS A 3 27.93 37.85 51.41
N SER A 4 28.32 36.65 51.00
CA SER A 4 28.33 36.10 49.65
C SER A 4 26.98 36.18 48.92
N LEU A 5 27.01 36.65 47.68
CA LEU A 5 26.00 36.40 46.66
C LEU A 5 25.98 34.89 46.34
N LYS A 6 24.91 34.20 46.71
CA LYS A 6 24.41 33.01 45.99
C LYS A 6 23.45 33.59 44.95
N GLY A 7 23.68 33.47 43.65
CA GLY A 7 23.95 32.25 42.90
C GLY A 7 22.86 32.19 41.83
N LEU A 8 23.22 32.67 40.64
CA LEU A 8 22.43 32.75 39.42
C LEU A 8 21.75 31.42 39.04
N SER A 9 20.58 31.57 38.40
CA SER A 9 20.12 30.82 37.23
C SER A 9 19.95 29.30 37.32
N ALA A 10 18.71 28.86 37.18
CA ALA A 10 18.30 27.97 36.09
C ALA A 10 16.77 27.85 36.08
N ALA A 11 16.10 28.77 35.38
CA ALA A 11 14.78 28.49 34.83
C ALA A 11 14.97 27.37 33.80
N LEU A 12 14.84 26.12 34.24
CA LEU A 12 14.81 24.97 33.33
C LEU A 12 13.48 25.02 32.60
N PHE A 13 13.51 25.67 31.43
CA PHE A 13 12.61 25.39 30.33
C PHE A 13 12.63 23.87 30.07
N VAL A 14 11.70 23.13 30.66
CA VAL A 14 11.34 21.81 30.14
C VAL A 14 10.39 22.06 28.97
N LEU A 15 10.97 22.57 27.88
CA LEU A 15 10.53 22.27 26.52
C LEU A 15 10.97 20.83 26.23
N ALA A 16 10.42 19.87 26.96
CA ALA A 16 10.28 18.51 26.45
C ALA A 16 9.02 18.59 25.55
N GLY A 17 9.19 19.07 24.33
CA GLY A 17 9.78 18.20 23.33
C GLY A 17 8.59 17.52 22.68
N SER A 18 7.89 18.30 21.85
CA SER A 18 6.93 17.86 20.86
C SER A 18 7.63 16.96 19.85
N GLY A 19 8.00 15.76 20.30
CA GLY A 19 8.20 14.60 19.45
C GLY A 19 6.84 13.98 19.25
N ALA A 20 6.02 14.58 18.37
CA ALA A 20 5.01 13.80 17.68
C ALA A 20 5.80 12.75 16.90
N PHE A 21 6.03 11.59 17.52
CA PHE A 21 6.36 10.39 16.78
C PHE A 21 5.23 10.27 15.77
N ALA A 22 5.55 10.47 14.49
CA ALA A 22 4.72 10.00 13.40
C ALA A 22 4.64 8.49 13.59
N GLN A 23 3.70 8.06 14.44
CA GLN A 23 3.30 6.68 14.54
C GLN A 23 2.86 6.35 13.14
N SER A 24 3.60 5.50 12.43
CA SER A 24 3.18 4.94 11.15
C SER A 24 1.79 4.37 11.36
N ALA A 25 0.78 5.16 11.03
CA ALA A 25 -0.59 4.79 11.26
C ALA A 25 -0.85 3.59 10.37
N ALA A 26 -1.45 2.53 10.92
CA ALA A 26 -1.88 1.43 10.10
C ALA A 26 -2.90 1.95 9.07
N ILE A 27 -2.77 1.53 7.82
CA ILE A 27 -3.71 1.92 6.78
C ILE A 27 -5.10 1.36 7.15
N PRO A 28 -6.14 2.21 7.27
CA PRO A 28 -7.50 1.76 7.57
C PRO A 28 -8.01 0.76 6.52
N ALA A 29 -8.71 -0.28 6.97
CA ALA A 29 -9.21 -1.34 6.11
C ALA A 29 -10.21 -0.81 5.07
N GLU A 30 -10.95 0.23 5.43
CA GLU A 30 -11.95 0.88 4.58
C GLU A 30 -11.30 1.53 3.34
N LEU A 31 -10.09 2.08 3.47
CA LEU A 31 -9.38 2.67 2.33
C LEU A 31 -8.84 1.58 1.41
N LEU A 32 -8.27 0.52 1.99
CA LEU A 32 -7.81 -0.65 1.23
C LEU A 32 -8.97 -1.30 0.46
N GLU A 33 -10.17 -1.34 1.03
CA GLU A 33 -11.36 -1.86 0.37
C GLU A 33 -11.76 -1.03 -0.86
N VAL A 34 -11.68 0.30 -0.76
CA VAL A 34 -11.94 1.19 -1.91
C VAL A 34 -10.96 0.92 -3.05
N ASP A 35 -9.67 0.76 -2.74
CA ASP A 35 -8.66 0.42 -3.76
C ASP A 35 -8.84 -1.00 -4.30
N ARG A 36 -9.28 -1.96 -3.48
CA ARG A 36 -9.62 -3.31 -3.94
C ARG A 36 -10.74 -3.27 -4.97
N LEU A 37 -11.80 -2.51 -4.70
CA LEU A 37 -12.93 -2.33 -5.63
C LEU A 37 -12.50 -1.64 -6.93
N ARG A 38 -11.66 -0.60 -6.84
CA ARG A 38 -11.10 0.06 -8.02
C ARG A 38 -10.21 -0.88 -8.85
N CYS A 39 -9.38 -1.69 -8.20
CA CYS A 39 -8.57 -2.70 -8.85
C CYS A 39 -9.44 -3.73 -9.59
N MET A 40 -10.51 -4.23 -8.95
CA MET A 40 -11.45 -5.17 -9.57
C MET A 40 -12.08 -4.59 -10.83
N GLN A 41 -12.56 -3.35 -10.77
CA GLN A 41 -13.16 -2.66 -11.92
C GLN A 41 -12.20 -2.54 -13.11
N GLY A 42 -10.91 -2.34 -12.88
CA GLY A 42 -9.90 -2.29 -13.94
C GLY A 42 -9.45 -3.66 -14.43
N CYS A 43 -9.46 -4.67 -13.56
CA CYS A 43 -8.93 -6.00 -13.86
C CYS A 43 -9.90 -6.87 -14.66
N GLU A 44 -11.20 -6.84 -14.34
CA GLU A 44 -12.20 -7.74 -14.97
C GLU A 44 -12.30 -7.58 -16.49
N ALA A 45 -11.83 -6.46 -17.04
CA ALA A 45 -11.74 -6.27 -18.48
C ALA A 45 -10.71 -7.18 -19.18
N ASN A 46 -9.76 -7.78 -18.44
CA ASN A 46 -8.60 -8.47 -18.99
C ASN A 46 -8.29 -9.84 -18.36
N ALA A 47 -8.99 -10.24 -17.29
CA ALA A 47 -8.80 -11.52 -16.62
C ALA A 47 -10.10 -12.01 -15.96
N SER A 48 -10.13 -13.31 -15.61
CA SER A 48 -11.27 -13.90 -14.89
C SER A 48 -11.52 -13.20 -13.55
N ALA A 49 -12.78 -13.20 -13.09
CA ALA A 49 -13.15 -12.63 -11.79
C ALA A 49 -12.38 -13.27 -10.62
N VAL A 50 -12.03 -14.55 -10.74
CA VAL A 50 -11.23 -15.28 -9.75
C VAL A 50 -9.79 -14.77 -9.71
N ALA A 51 -9.15 -14.64 -10.88
CA ALA A 51 -7.79 -14.11 -10.99
C ALA A 51 -7.73 -12.66 -10.52
N CYS A 52 -8.72 -11.85 -10.90
CA CYS A 52 -8.82 -10.45 -10.47
C CYS A 52 -9.00 -10.30 -8.98
N LYS A 53 -9.90 -11.09 -8.37
CA LYS A 53 -10.07 -11.07 -6.92
C LYS A 53 -8.76 -11.38 -6.22
N ALA A 54 -8.09 -12.45 -6.64
CA ALA A 54 -6.85 -12.87 -6.00
C ALA A 54 -5.70 -11.85 -6.21
N LEU A 55 -5.61 -11.22 -7.38
CA LEU A 55 -4.64 -10.15 -7.67
C LEU A 55 -4.90 -8.89 -6.84
N CYS A 56 -6.15 -8.44 -6.77
CA CYS A 56 -6.52 -7.24 -6.03
C CYS A 56 -6.40 -7.45 -4.52
N ASP A 57 -6.78 -8.63 -4.01
CA ASP A 57 -6.58 -9.01 -2.60
C ASP A 57 -5.08 -9.01 -2.24
N CYS A 58 -4.23 -9.57 -3.12
CA CYS A 58 -2.80 -9.55 -2.92
C CYS A 58 -2.26 -8.11 -2.92
N THR A 59 -2.69 -7.28 -3.87
CA THR A 59 -2.21 -5.90 -4.03
C THR A 59 -2.48 -5.07 -2.78
N VAL A 60 -3.71 -5.07 -2.25
CA VAL A 60 -4.04 -4.30 -1.04
C VAL A 60 -3.35 -4.86 0.21
N SER A 61 -3.14 -6.18 0.28
CA SER A 61 -2.31 -6.78 1.34
C SER A 61 -0.86 -6.30 1.27
N GLN A 62 -0.29 -6.15 0.07
CA GLN A 62 1.06 -5.61 -0.09
C GLN A 62 1.13 -4.11 0.24
N PHE A 63 0.11 -3.32 -0.07
CA PHE A 63 0.05 -1.92 0.38
C PHE A 63 0.10 -1.83 1.91
N GLN A 64 -0.72 -2.64 2.59
CA GLN A 64 -0.72 -2.71 4.05
C GLN A 64 0.63 -3.11 4.66
N LYS A 65 1.39 -3.99 3.98
CA LYS A 65 2.68 -4.50 4.46
C LYS A 65 3.87 -3.59 4.16
N ARG A 66 3.83 -2.87 3.03
CA ARG A 66 4.99 -2.17 2.47
C ARG A 66 4.91 -0.66 2.59
N LEU A 67 3.72 -0.11 2.75
CA LEU A 67 3.51 1.34 2.80
C LEU A 67 3.09 1.76 4.21
N ASP A 68 3.66 2.88 4.64
CA ASP A 68 3.09 3.66 5.73
C ASP A 68 1.89 4.47 5.21
N MET A 69 1.10 5.02 6.13
CA MET A 69 -0.10 5.79 5.79
C MET A 69 0.19 6.99 4.88
N ASP A 70 1.30 7.70 5.10
CA ASP A 70 1.65 8.89 4.30
C ASP A 70 1.95 8.51 2.85
N LYS A 71 2.76 7.47 2.64
CA LYS A 71 3.05 6.92 1.30
C LYS A 71 1.80 6.37 0.63
N TYR A 72 0.95 5.68 1.39
CA TYR A 72 -0.30 5.16 0.88
C TYR A 72 -1.25 6.26 0.42
N LEU A 73 -1.44 7.32 1.21
CA LEU A 73 -2.25 8.48 0.82
C LEU A 73 -1.67 9.18 -0.41
N GLY A 74 -0.34 9.32 -0.48
CA GLY A 74 0.36 9.86 -1.64
C GLY A 74 0.11 9.05 -2.91
N LEU A 75 0.21 7.73 -2.82
CA LEU A 75 -0.08 6.80 -3.91
C LEU A 75 -1.55 6.88 -4.34
N SER A 76 -2.49 6.78 -3.39
CA SER A 76 -3.94 6.81 -3.65
C SER A 76 -4.38 8.13 -4.31
N ALA A 77 -3.80 9.26 -3.86
CA ALA A 77 -4.05 10.57 -4.47
C ALA A 77 -3.51 10.67 -5.90
N GLN A 78 -2.36 10.05 -6.21
CA GLN A 78 -1.83 10.02 -7.57
C GLN A 78 -2.64 9.10 -8.49
N LEU A 79 -3.07 7.93 -7.98
CA LEU A 79 -3.95 7.02 -8.69
C LEU A 79 -5.29 7.67 -9.03
N SER A 80 -5.88 8.47 -8.13
CA SER A 80 -7.14 9.15 -8.40
C SER A 80 -7.04 10.22 -9.48
N ARG A 81 -5.85 10.81 -9.69
CA ARG A 81 -5.57 11.79 -10.75
C ARG A 81 -4.98 11.19 -12.03
N ASN A 82 -4.67 9.89 -12.04
CA ASN A 82 -3.90 9.23 -13.11
C ASN A 82 -2.50 9.86 -13.33
N GLU A 83 -1.89 10.42 -12.28
CA GLU A 83 -0.60 11.11 -12.32
C GLU A 83 0.40 10.43 -11.39
N LEU A 84 0.95 9.29 -11.84
CA LEU A 84 1.92 8.53 -11.06
C LEU A 84 3.33 9.09 -11.21
N SER A 85 3.97 9.40 -10.08
CA SER A 85 5.41 9.61 -10.03
C SER A 85 6.17 8.33 -10.39
N GLU A 86 7.43 8.45 -10.81
CA GLU A 86 8.27 7.29 -11.12
C GLU A 86 8.44 6.36 -9.93
N GLU A 87 8.58 6.92 -8.72
CA GLU A 87 8.66 6.15 -7.47
C GLU A 87 7.39 5.31 -7.25
N ASN A 88 6.22 5.93 -7.32
CA ASN A 88 4.95 5.25 -7.09
C ASN A 88 4.64 4.24 -8.20
N ARG A 89 5.04 4.53 -9.44
CA ARG A 89 4.97 3.56 -10.54
C ARG A 89 5.86 2.35 -10.26
N SER A 90 7.10 2.56 -9.81
CA SER A 90 7.99 1.47 -9.44
C SER A 90 7.43 0.62 -8.29
N ILE A 91 6.81 1.25 -7.28
CA ILE A 91 6.14 0.53 -6.18
C ILE A 91 5.00 -0.34 -6.72
N LEU A 92 4.14 0.21 -7.58
CA LEU A 92 3.03 -0.53 -8.18
C LEU A 92 3.54 -1.70 -9.02
N ASP A 93 4.56 -1.49 -9.85
CA ASP A 93 5.16 -2.54 -10.68
C ASP A 93 5.75 -3.66 -9.81
N GLN A 94 6.47 -3.32 -8.73
CA GLN A 94 7.02 -4.30 -7.80
C GLN A 94 5.92 -5.12 -7.12
N VAL A 95 4.84 -4.46 -6.67
CA VAL A 95 3.70 -5.13 -6.05
C VAL A 95 2.98 -6.03 -7.07
N ALA A 96 2.73 -5.53 -8.28
CA ALA A 96 2.08 -6.29 -9.34
C ALA A 96 2.89 -7.54 -9.72
N ASN A 97 4.20 -7.38 -9.95
CA ASN A 97 5.09 -8.50 -10.27
C ASN A 97 5.14 -9.55 -9.16
N TYR A 98 5.19 -9.10 -7.90
CA TYR A 98 5.13 -10.00 -6.74
C TYR A 98 3.80 -10.77 -6.71
N CYS A 99 2.67 -10.07 -6.86
CA CYS A 99 1.35 -10.70 -6.78
C CYS A 99 1.08 -11.66 -7.95
N VAL A 100 1.48 -11.31 -9.17
CA VAL A 100 1.40 -12.22 -10.32
C VAL A 100 2.23 -13.47 -10.09
N ALA A 101 3.46 -13.34 -9.56
CA ALA A 101 4.31 -14.49 -9.25
C ALA A 101 3.71 -15.39 -8.16
N GLU A 102 3.05 -14.84 -7.14
CA GLU A 102 2.37 -15.62 -6.11
C GLU A 102 1.13 -16.36 -6.65
N LEU A 103 0.39 -15.72 -7.56
CA LEU A 103 -0.77 -16.33 -8.22
C LEU A 103 -0.36 -17.45 -9.16
N ASP A 104 0.72 -17.26 -9.92
CA ASP A 104 1.30 -18.29 -10.79
C ASP A 104 1.71 -19.52 -9.98
N LYS A 105 2.38 -19.34 -8.84
CA LYS A 105 2.69 -20.44 -7.89
C LYS A 105 1.46 -21.14 -7.35
N ALA A 106 0.34 -20.43 -7.22
CA ALA A 106 -0.94 -20.99 -6.79
C ALA A 106 -1.75 -21.62 -7.95
N GLY A 107 -1.23 -21.59 -9.19
CA GLY A 107 -1.91 -22.10 -10.37
C GLY A 107 -3.03 -21.20 -10.90
N ILE A 108 -3.04 -19.92 -10.54
CA ILE A 108 -4.03 -18.93 -10.98
C ILE A 108 -3.43 -18.10 -12.11
N ALA A 109 -3.91 -18.31 -13.34
CA ALA A 109 -3.46 -17.57 -14.51
C ALA A 109 -4.04 -16.14 -14.53
N VAL A 110 -3.16 -15.14 -14.59
CA VAL A 110 -3.52 -13.72 -14.75
C VAL A 110 -3.25 -13.34 -16.20
N GLY A 111 -4.28 -13.11 -17.01
CA GLY A 111 -4.11 -12.66 -18.41
C GLY A 111 -4.89 -13.41 -19.49
N ALA A 112 -5.85 -14.27 -19.12
CA ALA A 112 -6.86 -14.76 -20.06
C ALA A 112 -8.24 -14.41 -19.51
N PRO A 113 -9.11 -13.71 -20.28
CA PRO A 113 -10.54 -13.82 -20.03
C PRO A 113 -10.93 -15.31 -20.15
N ASP A 114 -12.01 -15.72 -19.48
CA ASP A 114 -12.48 -17.11 -19.23
C ASP A 114 -12.64 -18.06 -20.45
N GLU A 115 -12.09 -17.75 -21.63
CA GLU A 115 -12.24 -18.48 -22.89
C GLU A 115 -11.24 -19.64 -23.11
N ALA A 116 -10.66 -20.21 -22.05
CA ALA A 116 -9.70 -21.34 -22.21
C ALA A 116 -9.86 -22.48 -21.20
N ALA A 117 -11.07 -22.74 -20.71
CA ALA A 117 -11.37 -23.92 -19.87
C ALA A 117 -12.09 -25.08 -20.63
N ASP A 118 -12.16 -25.07 -21.96
CA ASP A 118 -12.73 -26.17 -22.75
C ASP A 118 -11.89 -26.52 -23.99
N LYS A 119 -10.75 -27.18 -23.78
CA LYS A 119 -10.15 -28.08 -24.80
C LYS A 119 -9.48 -29.26 -24.11
N GLY A 120 -10.29 -30.17 -23.60
CA GLY A 120 -9.81 -31.39 -22.96
C GLY A 120 -10.82 -32.53 -23.07
N GLY A 121 -11.04 -33.07 -24.28
CA GLY A 121 -11.82 -34.30 -24.41
C GLY A 121 -12.29 -34.66 -25.81
N ALA A 122 -11.37 -34.98 -26.73
CA ALA A 122 -11.63 -35.92 -27.82
C ALA A 122 -10.29 -36.30 -28.49
N GLN A 123 -9.69 -37.38 -28.02
CA GLN A 123 -8.90 -38.28 -28.87
C GLN A 123 -9.63 -39.62 -28.88
#